data_AF-A0AA38RW63-F1
#
_entry.id   AF-A0AA38RW63-F1
#
_cell.length_a   1.000
_cell.length_b   1.000
_cell.length_c   1.000
_cell.angle_alpha   90.00
_cell.angle_beta   90.00
_cell.angle_gamma   90.00
#
_symmetry.space_group_name_H-M   'P 1'
#
loop_
_entity.id
_entity.type
_entity.pdbx_description
1 polymer ?
#
loop_
_entity_poly.entity_id
_entity_poly.type
_entity_poly.pdbx_seq_one_letter_code
_entity_poly.pdbx_strand_id
1 'polypeptide(L)'
;MATDPPSPPIPPPPSTSTSFVTTPTSPPLPPKPTPLAPGPRAARLQEVFADRLQHTLAKLSYQNVAACYPTIAARSPAILKMIQGQVVSVMEAKARSHFDRILAERDVVRKLNELEGLVAAAGQRRAEGEMDGRGPPAPPHTLPPEHILAAHMAPHLASQQSQLNAKLQTMQSHNVVLFEEIQGQREEAARLLAAVEKVLADVDGANGLLDEVAGELAAESRDVEVEMAGT
;
A
#
# COMPACT_ATOMS: atom_id res chain seq x y z
N MET A 1 -12.28 50.74 -56.91
CA MET A 1 -11.27 51.58 -56.23
C MET A 1 -11.75 51.74 -54.80
N ALA A 2 -11.19 50.94 -53.88
CA ALA A 2 -11.23 51.08 -52.42
C ALA A 2 -10.55 49.83 -51.84
N THR A 3 -9.22 49.92 -51.76
CA THR A 3 -8.35 49.05 -50.98
C THR A 3 -8.31 49.57 -49.55
N ASP A 4 -8.56 48.73 -48.54
CA ASP A 4 -8.00 48.84 -47.19
C ASP A 4 -8.38 47.59 -46.34
N PRO A 5 -7.73 47.28 -45.20
CA PRO A 5 -6.51 46.48 -45.11
C PRO A 5 -6.67 45.21 -44.22
N PRO A 6 -5.67 44.29 -44.18
CA PRO A 6 -5.71 43.10 -43.32
C PRO A 6 -4.89 43.26 -42.01
N SER A 7 -5.44 42.84 -40.86
CA SER A 7 -4.74 42.33 -39.64
C SER A 7 -5.69 42.24 -38.42
N PRO A 8 -5.41 41.49 -37.32
CA PRO A 8 -4.21 40.71 -36.98
C PRO A 8 -4.46 39.22 -36.58
N PRO A 9 -3.40 38.40 -36.38
CA PRO A 9 -3.51 36.99 -36.01
C PRO A 9 -3.90 36.76 -34.54
N ILE A 10 -4.72 35.73 -34.32
CA ILE A 10 -5.16 35.21 -33.02
C ILE A 10 -3.98 34.51 -32.32
N PRO A 11 -3.68 34.80 -31.03
CA PRO A 11 -2.65 34.08 -30.29
C PRO A 11 -3.12 32.65 -29.93
N PRO A 12 -2.22 31.65 -29.97
CA PRO A 12 -2.56 30.27 -29.59
C PRO A 12 -2.75 30.15 -28.06
N PRO A 13 -3.59 29.19 -27.59
CA PRO A 13 -3.77 28.96 -26.17
C PRO A 13 -2.47 28.48 -25.51
N PRO A 14 -2.23 28.79 -24.22
CA PRO A 14 -1.08 28.26 -23.51
C PRO A 14 -1.23 26.75 -23.35
N SER A 15 -0.32 26.02 -24.00
CA SER A 15 -0.05 24.60 -23.74
C SER A 15 0.35 24.45 -22.27
N THR A 16 -0.63 24.19 -21.42
CA THR A 16 -0.37 23.79 -20.04
C THR A 16 0.01 22.32 -20.11
N SER A 17 1.31 22.08 -20.22
CA SER A 17 1.93 20.77 -20.02
C SER A 17 1.69 20.36 -18.56
N THR A 18 0.53 19.78 -18.28
CA THR A 18 0.29 19.09 -17.01
C THR A 18 1.18 17.86 -17.02
N SER A 19 2.37 18.01 -16.46
CA SER A 19 3.21 16.90 -16.04
C SER A 19 2.38 16.02 -15.11
N PHE A 20 1.95 14.87 -15.62
CA PHE A 20 1.47 13.78 -14.78
C PHE A 20 2.63 13.38 -13.87
N VAL A 21 2.62 13.89 -12.64
CA VAL A 21 3.43 13.34 -11.55
C VAL A 21 2.93 11.92 -11.33
N THR A 22 3.65 10.98 -11.92
CA THR A 22 3.53 9.55 -11.61
C THR A 22 3.98 9.38 -10.16
N THR A 23 3.01 9.34 -9.25
CA THR A 23 3.26 8.83 -7.91
C THR A 23 3.69 7.37 -8.05
N PRO A 24 4.86 6.96 -7.53
CA PRO A 24 5.29 5.58 -7.62
C PRO A 24 4.32 4.74 -6.79
N THR A 25 3.62 3.83 -7.46
CA THR A 25 2.86 2.75 -6.82
C THR A 25 3.84 1.95 -5.97
N SER A 26 3.75 2.10 -4.66
CA SER A 26 4.53 1.32 -3.71
C SER A 26 4.26 -0.17 -3.95
N PRO A 27 5.28 -0.99 -4.26
CA PRO A 27 5.12 -2.43 -4.39
C PRO A 27 4.61 -3.05 -3.07
N PRO A 28 3.89 -4.19 -3.13
CA PRO A 28 3.34 -4.84 -1.94
C PRO A 28 4.45 -5.09 -0.92
N LEU A 29 4.14 -4.80 0.36
CA LEU A 29 5.08 -4.97 1.47
C LEU A 29 5.74 -6.37 1.39
N PRO A 30 7.08 -6.46 1.45
CA PRO A 30 7.74 -7.75 1.52
C PRO A 30 7.23 -8.53 2.75
N PRO A 31 7.18 -9.87 2.69
CA PRO A 31 6.82 -10.68 3.84
C PRO A 31 7.67 -10.24 5.03
N LYS A 32 7.01 -10.01 6.17
CA LYS A 32 7.65 -9.56 7.43
C LYS A 32 8.93 -10.39 7.63
N PRO A 33 10.12 -9.75 7.76
CA PRO A 33 11.37 -10.48 7.89
C PRO A 33 11.25 -11.45 9.05
N THR A 34 11.20 -12.75 8.74
CA THR A 34 11.29 -13.76 9.78
C THR A 34 12.66 -13.58 10.41
N PRO A 35 12.73 -13.33 11.73
CA PRO A 35 14.03 -13.20 12.38
C PRO A 35 14.82 -14.47 12.09
N LEU A 36 16.08 -14.32 11.65
CA LEU A 36 17.02 -15.43 11.47
C LEU A 36 17.31 -16.15 12.79
N ALA A 37 16.87 -15.59 13.91
CA ALA A 37 16.93 -16.23 15.21
C ALA A 37 16.12 -17.55 15.20
N PRO A 38 16.69 -18.65 15.71
CA PRO A 38 16.00 -19.92 15.77
C PRO A 38 14.77 -19.81 16.68
N GLY A 39 13.59 -20.10 16.13
CA GLY A 39 12.36 -20.25 16.90
C GLY A 39 12.37 -21.54 17.74
N PRO A 40 11.33 -21.77 18.57
CA PRO A 40 11.31 -22.87 19.54
C PRO A 40 11.47 -24.24 18.88
N ARG A 41 10.84 -24.46 17.72
CA ARG A 41 10.97 -25.72 16.97
C ARG A 41 12.32 -25.87 16.29
N ALA A 42 12.91 -24.79 15.78
CA ALA A 42 14.23 -24.81 15.18
C ALA A 42 15.31 -25.08 16.23
N ALA A 43 15.22 -24.46 17.41
CA ALA A 43 16.09 -24.72 18.56
C ALA A 43 15.99 -26.18 19.00
N ARG A 44 14.77 -26.70 19.18
CA ARG A 44 14.56 -28.11 19.56
C ARG A 44 15.13 -29.09 18.53
N LEU A 45 15.06 -28.76 17.24
CA LEU A 45 15.66 -29.60 16.20
C LEU A 45 17.19 -29.66 16.31
N GLN A 46 17.83 -28.54 16.62
CA GLN A 46 19.28 -28.47 16.85
C GLN A 46 19.69 -29.21 18.13
N GLU A 47 18.94 -29.04 19.22
CA GLU A 47 19.14 -29.75 20.49
C GLU A 47 19.03 -31.26 20.31
N VAL A 48 17.94 -31.74 19.68
CA VAL A 48 17.75 -33.17 19.42
C VAL A 48 18.87 -33.72 18.54
N PHE A 49 19.33 -32.98 17.54
CA PHE A 49 20.48 -33.41 16.73
C PHE A 49 21.75 -33.55 17.57
N ALA A 50 22.07 -32.55 18.39
CA ALA A 50 23.24 -32.57 19.27
C ALA A 50 23.19 -33.76 20.25
N ASP A 51 22.05 -33.98 20.89
CA ASP A 51 21.85 -35.08 21.84
C ASP A 51 22.00 -36.45 21.17
N ARG A 52 21.40 -36.63 19.98
CA ARG A 52 21.48 -37.90 19.23
C ARG A 52 22.88 -38.16 18.70
N LEU A 53 23.59 -37.12 18.28
CA LEU A 53 24.99 -37.20 17.86
C LEU A 53 25.85 -37.66 19.04
N GLN A 54 25.73 -37.02 20.21
CA GLN A 54 26.47 -37.40 21.41
C GLN A 54 26.17 -38.84 21.83
N HIS A 55 24.90 -39.26 21.83
CA HIS A 55 24.52 -40.63 22.15
C HIS A 55 25.11 -41.65 21.16
N THR A 56 25.22 -41.29 19.87
CA THR A 56 25.86 -42.13 18.85
C THR A 56 27.37 -42.23 19.08
N LEU A 57 28.03 -41.12 19.39
CA LEU A 57 29.46 -41.10 19.72
C LEU A 57 29.77 -41.86 21.01
N ALA A 58 28.89 -41.82 22.00
CA ALA A 58 29.04 -42.58 23.24
C ALA A 58 29.06 -44.10 23.01
N LYS A 59 28.42 -44.60 21.95
CA LYS A 59 28.50 -46.02 21.55
C LYS A 59 29.85 -46.39 20.96
N LEU A 60 30.61 -45.44 20.43
CA LEU A 60 32.01 -45.63 20.00
C LEU A 60 32.99 -45.49 21.17
N SER A 61 32.62 -46.05 22.33
CA SER A 61 33.47 -46.07 23.51
C SER A 61 34.69 -46.96 23.28
N TYR A 62 35.78 -46.65 23.99
CA TYR A 62 37.00 -47.46 23.94
C TYR A 62 36.75 -48.95 24.22
N GLN A 63 35.83 -49.29 25.13
CA GLN A 63 35.51 -50.67 25.48
C GLN A 63 34.92 -51.44 24.29
N ASN A 64 33.99 -50.82 23.56
CA ASN A 64 33.36 -51.42 22.39
C ASN A 64 34.37 -51.60 21.25
N VAL A 65 35.25 -50.61 21.04
CA VAL A 65 36.31 -50.69 20.03
C VAL A 65 37.36 -51.74 20.40
N ALA A 66 37.78 -51.80 21.67
CA ALA A 66 38.76 -52.78 22.14
C ALA A 66 38.24 -54.22 22.06
N ALA A 67 36.94 -54.44 22.29
CA ALA A 67 36.30 -55.76 22.13
C ALA A 67 36.36 -56.26 20.67
N CYS A 68 36.25 -55.36 19.69
CA CYS A 68 36.37 -55.70 18.26
C CYS A 68 37.83 -55.88 17.79
N TYR A 69 38.80 -55.29 18.49
CA TYR A 69 40.22 -55.34 18.13
C TYR A 69 41.12 -55.81 19.29
N PRO A 70 40.92 -57.05 19.80
CA PRO A 70 41.58 -57.53 21.02
C PRO A 70 43.10 -57.65 20.89
N THR A 71 43.62 -57.99 19.72
CA THR A 71 45.07 -58.13 19.46
C THR A 71 45.80 -56.79 19.55
N ILE A 72 45.23 -55.73 18.99
CA ILE A 72 45.79 -54.37 19.03
C ILE A 72 45.61 -53.78 20.42
N ALA A 73 44.47 -54.03 21.08
CA ALA A 73 44.23 -53.58 22.44
C ALA A 73 45.25 -54.15 23.44
N ALA A 74 45.70 -55.39 23.26
CA ALA A 74 46.74 -56.00 24.09
C ALA A 74 48.15 -55.48 23.76
N ARG A 75 48.45 -55.23 22.49
CA ARG A 75 49.81 -54.88 22.03
C ARG A 75 50.12 -53.38 22.17
N SER A 76 49.16 -52.51 21.87
CA SER A 76 49.34 -51.06 21.83
C SER A 76 48.03 -50.31 22.15
N PRO A 77 47.57 -50.34 23.42
CA PRO A 77 46.32 -49.68 23.83
C PRO A 77 46.36 -48.16 23.59
N ALA A 78 47.54 -47.53 23.62
CA ALA A 78 47.70 -46.11 23.37
C ALA A 78 47.33 -45.71 21.93
N ILE A 79 47.75 -46.51 20.93
CA ILE A 79 47.46 -46.25 19.51
C ILE A 79 45.96 -46.39 19.27
N LEU A 80 45.33 -47.42 19.85
CA LEU A 80 43.89 -47.64 19.69
C LEU A 80 43.06 -46.49 20.29
N LYS A 81 43.46 -45.96 21.46
CA LYS A 81 42.84 -44.76 22.05
C LYS A 81 43.01 -43.53 21.16
N MET A 82 44.18 -43.33 20.56
CA MET A 82 44.44 -42.22 19.65
C MET A 82 43.53 -42.29 18.41
N ILE A 83 43.42 -43.47 17.79
CA ILE A 83 42.56 -43.69 16.63
C ILE A 83 41.09 -43.47 16.99
N GLN A 84 40.63 -44.02 18.11
CA GLN A 84 39.26 -43.84 18.57
C GLN A 84 38.94 -42.35 18.82
N GLY A 85 39.82 -41.63 19.51
CA GLY A 85 39.67 -40.19 19.72
C GLY A 85 39.63 -39.39 18.41
N GLN A 86 40.50 -39.73 17.45
CA GLN A 86 40.52 -39.08 16.13
C GLN A 86 39.25 -39.36 15.34
N VAL A 87 38.76 -40.61 15.32
CA VAL A 87 37.53 -40.98 14.61
C VAL A 87 36.32 -40.25 15.21
N VAL A 88 36.20 -40.24 16.54
CA VAL A 88 35.09 -39.55 17.23
C VAL A 88 35.13 -38.05 16.92
N SER A 89 36.30 -37.40 17.03
CA SER A 89 36.47 -35.97 16.76
C SER A 89 36.15 -35.61 15.30
N VAL A 90 36.69 -36.37 14.33
CA VAL A 90 36.44 -36.12 12.90
C VAL A 90 34.97 -36.35 12.55
N MET A 91 34.35 -37.40 13.11
CA MET A 91 32.94 -37.69 12.84
C MET A 91 32.03 -36.61 13.45
N GLU A 92 32.32 -36.15 14.67
CA GLU A 92 31.62 -35.03 15.30
C GLU A 92 31.70 -33.75 14.46
N ALA A 93 32.92 -33.34 14.07
CA ALA A 93 33.14 -32.13 13.30
C ALA A 93 32.46 -32.19 11.93
N LYS A 94 32.60 -33.30 11.20
CA LYS A 94 31.95 -33.48 9.90
C LYS A 94 30.44 -33.53 10.00
N ALA A 95 29.90 -34.23 11.00
CA ALA A 95 28.45 -34.33 11.18
C ALA A 95 27.83 -32.95 11.48
N ARG A 96 28.45 -32.15 12.36
CA ARG A 96 28.02 -30.76 12.61
C ARG A 96 28.09 -29.90 11.36
N SER A 97 29.22 -29.91 10.65
CA SER A 97 29.40 -29.13 9.42
C SER A 97 28.37 -29.51 8.34
N HIS A 98 28.09 -30.80 8.15
CA HIS A 98 27.07 -31.24 7.21
C HIS A 98 25.66 -30.83 7.62
N PHE A 99 25.35 -30.89 8.91
CA PHE A 99 24.06 -30.47 9.43
C PHE A 99 23.85 -28.97 9.23
N ASP A 100 24.83 -28.13 9.56
CA ASP A 100 24.76 -26.69 9.35
C ASP A 100 24.60 -26.34 7.87
N ARG A 101 25.32 -27.05 7.00
CA ARG A 101 25.18 -26.92 5.54
C ARG A 101 23.76 -27.25 5.08
N ILE A 102 23.17 -28.35 5.56
CA ILE A 102 21.79 -28.73 5.21
C ILE A 102 20.79 -27.69 5.74
N LEU A 103 20.99 -27.17 6.94
CA LEU A 103 20.15 -26.12 7.52
C LEU A 103 20.14 -24.87 6.65
N ALA A 104 21.31 -24.46 6.15
CA ALA A 104 21.48 -23.32 5.27
C ALA A 104 20.92 -23.57 3.86
N GLU A 105 21.30 -24.69 3.21
CA GLU A 105 20.86 -25.02 1.84
C GLU A 105 19.32 -25.14 1.72
N ARG A 106 18.64 -25.53 2.79
CA ARG A 106 17.19 -25.76 2.78
C ARG A 106 16.39 -24.64 3.44
N ASP A 107 17.03 -23.58 3.95
CA ASP A 107 16.41 -22.50 4.72
C ASP A 107 15.52 -23.03 5.86
N VAL A 108 15.98 -24.06 6.57
CA VAL A 108 15.12 -24.80 7.52
C VAL A 108 14.64 -23.90 8.64
N VAL A 109 15.52 -23.06 9.20
CA VAL A 109 15.20 -22.16 10.32
C VAL A 109 14.07 -21.21 9.94
N ARG A 110 14.16 -20.59 8.76
CA ARG A 110 13.11 -19.70 8.25
C ARG A 110 11.78 -20.43 8.10
N LYS A 111 11.76 -21.59 7.44
CA LYS A 111 10.53 -22.36 7.22
C LYS A 111 9.89 -22.85 8.52
N LEU A 112 10.69 -23.25 9.50
CA LEU A 112 10.18 -23.62 10.82
C LEU A 112 9.62 -22.41 11.57
N ASN A 113 10.24 -21.24 11.45
CA ASN A 113 9.72 -20.00 12.02
C ASN A 113 8.41 -19.57 11.34
N GLU A 114 8.31 -19.68 10.01
CA GLU A 114 7.07 -19.45 9.26
C GLU A 114 5.96 -20.41 9.72
N LEU A 115 6.29 -21.69 9.93
CA LEU A 115 5.35 -22.68 10.46
C LEU A 115 4.83 -22.33 11.85
N GLU A 116 5.71 -21.90 12.76
CA GLU A 116 5.28 -21.44 14.10
C GLU A 116 4.34 -20.24 14.01
N GLY A 117 4.61 -19.31 13.08
CA GLY A 117 3.69 -18.20 12.79
C GLY A 117 2.30 -18.68 12.33
N LEU A 118 2.25 -19.65 11.43
CA LEU A 118 1.00 -20.24 10.95
C LEU A 118 0.24 -21.00 12.05
N VAL A 119 0.96 -21.73 12.91
CA VAL A 119 0.37 -22.45 14.05
C VAL A 119 -0.21 -21.46 15.06
N ALA A 120 0.50 -20.37 15.36
CA ALA A 120 -0.01 -19.32 16.26
C ALA A 120 -1.27 -18.66 15.69
N ALA A 121 -1.28 -18.28 14.40
CA ALA A 121 -2.46 -17.71 13.75
C ALA A 121 -3.65 -18.70 13.70
N ALA A 122 -3.38 -19.99 13.48
CA ALA A 122 -4.42 -21.02 13.56
C ALA A 122 -4.96 -21.21 14.99
N GLY A 123 -4.09 -21.10 16.01
CA GLY A 123 -4.49 -21.12 17.41
C GLY A 123 -5.38 -19.94 17.79
N GLN A 124 -5.05 -18.73 17.31
CA GLN A 124 -5.86 -17.53 17.51
C GLN A 124 -7.26 -17.68 16.91
N ARG A 125 -7.37 -18.11 15.64
CA ARG A 125 -8.67 -18.35 14.99
C ARG A 125 -9.53 -19.41 15.69
N ARG A 126 -8.91 -20.42 16.28
CA ARG A 126 -9.63 -21.40 17.12
C ARG A 126 -10.12 -20.79 18.42
N ALA A 127 -9.30 -19.96 19.08
CA ALA A 127 -9.68 -19.27 20.31
C ALA A 127 -10.80 -18.24 20.08
N GLU A 128 -10.84 -17.62 18.90
CA GLU A 128 -11.88 -16.69 18.46
C GLU A 128 -13.20 -17.38 18.06
N GLY A 129 -13.28 -18.71 18.13
CA GLY A 129 -14.49 -19.48 17.81
C GLY A 129 -14.79 -19.57 16.30
N GLU A 130 -13.91 -19.07 15.43
CA GLU A 130 -14.08 -19.09 13.97
C GLU A 130 -14.10 -20.54 13.41
N MET A 131 -13.63 -21.50 14.20
CA MET A 131 -13.64 -22.93 13.88
C MET A 131 -14.73 -23.74 14.61
N ASP A 132 -15.49 -23.15 15.55
CA ASP A 132 -16.55 -23.85 16.29
C ASP A 132 -17.78 -24.06 15.38
N GLY A 133 -17.70 -25.08 14.51
CA GLY A 133 -18.77 -25.46 13.59
C GLY A 133 -18.28 -25.85 12.19
N ARG A 134 -17.03 -25.54 11.84
CA ARG A 134 -16.38 -26.08 10.64
C ARG A 134 -15.68 -27.38 10.99
N GLY A 135 -16.02 -28.46 10.28
CA GLY A 135 -15.30 -29.72 10.35
C GLY A 135 -13.79 -29.56 10.04
N PRO A 136 -13.00 -30.62 10.18
CA PRO A 136 -11.56 -30.57 9.93
C PRO A 136 -11.26 -29.96 8.55
N PRO A 137 -10.22 -29.10 8.43
CA PRO A 137 -9.92 -28.43 7.17
C PRO A 137 -9.64 -29.47 6.08
N ALA A 138 -10.34 -29.35 4.94
CA ALA A 138 -10.11 -30.21 3.79
C ALA A 138 -8.68 -29.99 3.27
N PRO A 139 -7.91 -31.07 3.05
CA PRO A 139 -6.54 -30.93 2.61
C PRO A 139 -6.48 -30.46 1.14
N PRO A 140 -5.51 -29.63 0.76
CA PRO A 140 -5.46 -28.95 -0.54
C PRO A 140 -5.42 -29.90 -1.74
N HIS A 141 -4.90 -31.11 -1.59
CA HIS A 141 -4.83 -32.12 -2.66
C HIS A 141 -6.19 -32.75 -3.00
N THR A 142 -7.21 -32.55 -2.16
CA THR A 142 -8.59 -33.01 -2.41
C THR A 142 -9.47 -31.93 -3.03
N LEU A 143 -8.98 -30.70 -3.08
CA LEU A 143 -9.73 -29.55 -3.59
C LEU A 143 -9.60 -29.45 -5.12
N PRO A 144 -10.67 -29.06 -5.83
CA PRO A 144 -10.59 -28.80 -7.26
C PRO A 144 -9.66 -27.60 -7.54
N PRO A 145 -8.99 -27.58 -8.72
CA PRO A 145 -8.06 -26.50 -9.06
C PRO A 145 -8.72 -25.11 -9.09
N GLU A 146 -10.00 -25.04 -9.50
CA GLU A 146 -10.77 -23.80 -9.52
C GLU A 146 -10.92 -23.16 -8.12
N HIS A 147 -11.05 -23.99 -7.08
CA HIS A 147 -11.17 -23.52 -5.70
C HIS A 147 -9.83 -22.98 -5.18
N ILE A 148 -8.73 -23.61 -5.58
CA ILE A 148 -7.38 -23.14 -5.24
C ILE A 148 -7.11 -21.80 -5.92
N LEU A 149 -7.46 -21.68 -7.20
CA LEU A 149 -7.33 -20.44 -7.96
C LEU A 149 -8.20 -19.32 -7.36
N ALA A 150 -9.48 -19.61 -7.08
CA ALA A 150 -10.40 -18.64 -6.49
C ALA A 150 -9.92 -18.18 -5.10
N ALA A 151 -9.45 -19.10 -4.26
CA ALA A 151 -8.89 -18.78 -2.94
C ALA A 151 -7.65 -17.88 -3.04
N HIS A 152 -6.79 -18.09 -4.04
CA HIS A 152 -5.63 -17.24 -4.28
C HIS A 152 -6.00 -15.87 -4.86
N MET A 153 -7.01 -15.79 -5.73
CA MET A 153 -7.46 -14.54 -6.33
C MET A 153 -8.28 -13.68 -5.36
N ALA A 154 -9.00 -14.29 -4.42
CA ALA A 154 -9.84 -13.60 -3.45
C ALA A 154 -9.13 -12.44 -2.70
N PRO A 155 -7.94 -12.60 -2.08
CA PRO A 155 -7.27 -11.49 -1.39
C PRO A 155 -6.86 -10.35 -2.33
N HIS A 156 -6.46 -10.67 -3.56
CA HIS A 156 -6.12 -9.66 -4.55
C HIS A 156 -7.35 -8.86 -4.99
N LEU A 157 -8.45 -9.56 -5.28
CA LEU A 157 -9.70 -8.91 -5.66
C LEU A 157 -10.28 -8.07 -4.52
N ALA A 158 -10.22 -8.56 -3.28
CA ALA A 158 -10.66 -7.80 -2.10
C ALA A 158 -9.83 -6.51 -1.90
N SER A 159 -8.52 -6.58 -2.10
CA SER A 159 -7.63 -5.40 -2.05
C SER A 159 -7.93 -4.39 -3.16
N GLN A 160 -8.18 -4.86 -4.39
CA GLN A 160 -8.56 -3.98 -5.49
C GLN A 160 -9.94 -3.35 -5.28
N GLN A 161 -10.91 -4.13 -4.79
CA GLN A 161 -12.24 -3.66 -4.47
C GLN A 161 -12.21 -2.58 -3.38
N SER A 162 -11.41 -2.74 -2.33
CA SER A 162 -11.29 -1.73 -1.27
C SER A 162 -10.66 -0.44 -1.79
N GLN A 163 -9.63 -0.53 -2.66
CA GLN A 163 -9.04 0.65 -3.30
C GLN A 163 -10.02 1.40 -4.21
N LEU A 164 -10.81 0.68 -5.02
CA LEU A 164 -11.82 1.29 -5.89
C LEU A 164 -12.95 1.93 -5.08
N ASN A 165 -13.41 1.28 -4.01
CA ASN A 165 -14.42 1.84 -3.12
C ASN A 165 -13.92 3.12 -2.43
N ALA A 166 -12.66 3.14 -1.98
CA ALA A 166 -12.08 4.35 -1.40
C ALA A 166 -12.02 5.50 -2.42
N LYS A 167 -11.58 5.23 -3.65
CA LYS A 167 -11.56 6.23 -4.73
C LYS A 167 -12.96 6.75 -5.07
N LEU A 168 -13.94 5.84 -5.16
CA LEU A 168 -15.33 6.19 -5.42
C LEU A 168 -15.87 7.10 -4.31
N GLN A 169 -15.61 6.77 -3.05
CA GLN A 169 -16.03 7.59 -1.91
C GLN A 169 -15.38 8.98 -1.93
N THR A 170 -14.09 9.08 -2.25
CA THR A 170 -13.41 10.37 -2.43
C THR A 170 -13.99 11.18 -3.59
N MET A 171 -14.28 10.55 -4.74
CA MET A 171 -14.90 11.25 -5.86
C MET A 171 -16.31 11.73 -5.52
N GLN A 172 -17.10 10.92 -4.81
CA GLN A 172 -18.43 11.30 -4.37
C GLN A 172 -18.39 12.49 -3.41
N SER A 173 -17.47 12.50 -2.43
CA SER A 173 -17.34 13.64 -1.52
C SER A 173 -16.90 14.91 -2.25
N HIS A 174 -15.97 14.81 -3.20
CA HIS A 174 -15.57 15.95 -4.03
C HIS A 174 -16.73 16.48 -4.88
N ASN A 175 -17.52 15.60 -5.48
CA ASN A 175 -18.68 16.00 -6.30
C ASN A 175 -19.75 16.72 -5.47
N VAL A 176 -19.98 16.30 -4.22
CA VAL A 176 -20.91 17.00 -3.31
C VAL A 176 -20.42 18.41 -3.03
N VAL A 177 -19.15 18.58 -2.66
CA VAL A 177 -18.56 19.90 -2.38
C VAL A 177 -18.63 20.82 -3.61
N LEU A 178 -18.26 20.31 -4.80
CA LEU A 178 -18.33 21.08 -6.03
C LEU A 178 -19.78 21.47 -6.40
N PHE A 179 -20.74 20.59 -6.12
CA PHE A 179 -22.15 20.90 -6.37
C PHE A 179 -22.66 22.00 -5.43
N GLU A 180 -22.29 21.96 -4.16
CA GLU A 180 -22.60 23.02 -3.19
C GLU A 180 -21.98 24.36 -3.61
N GLU A 181 -20.73 24.35 -4.07
CA GLU A 181 -20.06 25.56 -4.59
C GLU A 181 -20.79 26.14 -5.81
N ILE A 182 -21.17 25.30 -6.77
CA ILE A 182 -21.92 25.74 -7.96
C ILE A 182 -23.27 26.34 -7.57
N GLN A 183 -23.97 25.77 -6.59
CA GLN A 183 -25.24 26.34 -6.12
C GLN A 183 -25.03 27.70 -5.45
N GLY A 184 -24.01 27.83 -4.60
CA GLY A 184 -23.62 29.11 -4.00
C GLY A 184 -23.32 30.18 -5.06
N GLN A 185 -22.49 29.83 -6.07
CA GLN A 185 -22.16 30.73 -7.18
C GLN A 185 -23.40 31.14 -7.99
N ARG A 186 -24.38 30.23 -8.18
CA ARG A 186 -25.64 30.54 -8.88
C ARG A 186 -26.52 31.50 -8.08
N GLU A 187 -26.62 31.32 -6.77
CA GLU A 187 -27.36 32.23 -5.89
C GLU A 187 -26.70 33.61 -5.84
N GLU A 188 -25.37 33.66 -5.75
CA GLU A 188 -24.61 34.91 -5.80
C GLU A 188 -24.80 35.64 -7.13
N ALA A 189 -24.71 34.92 -8.25
CA ALA A 189 -24.97 35.49 -9.58
C ALA A 189 -26.40 36.07 -9.67
N ALA A 190 -27.41 35.35 -9.17
CA ALA A 190 -28.79 35.84 -9.15
C ALA A 190 -28.94 37.12 -8.31
N ARG A 191 -28.28 37.21 -7.16
CA ARG A 191 -28.28 38.42 -6.30
C ARG A 191 -27.59 39.59 -6.98
N LEU A 192 -26.45 39.36 -7.62
CA LEU A 192 -25.71 40.40 -8.35
C LEU A 192 -26.50 40.92 -9.55
N LEU A 193 -27.14 40.03 -10.32
CA LEU A 193 -28.01 40.42 -11.42
C LEU A 193 -29.19 41.27 -10.94
N ALA A 194 -29.89 40.86 -9.87
CA ALA A 194 -30.97 41.66 -9.31
C ALA A 194 -30.51 43.03 -8.79
N ALA A 195 -29.30 43.13 -8.23
CA ALA A 195 -28.72 44.40 -7.81
C ALA A 195 -28.40 45.31 -9.01
N VAL A 196 -27.86 44.76 -10.10
CA VAL A 196 -27.59 45.51 -11.34
C VAL A 196 -28.90 45.97 -11.98
N GLU A 197 -29.92 45.12 -12.07
CA GLU A 197 -31.25 45.48 -12.58
C GLU A 197 -31.86 46.63 -11.79
N LYS A 198 -31.72 46.62 -10.46
CA LYS A 198 -32.17 47.73 -9.61
C LYS A 198 -31.42 49.02 -9.90
N VAL A 199 -30.09 48.96 -10.01
CA VAL A 199 -29.27 50.15 -10.34
C VAL A 199 -29.63 50.70 -11.72
N LEU A 200 -29.88 49.83 -12.70
CA LEU A 200 -30.37 50.24 -14.02
C LEU A 200 -31.73 50.95 -13.92
N ALA A 201 -32.68 50.40 -13.15
CA ALA A 201 -33.97 51.04 -12.93
C ALA A 201 -33.84 52.39 -12.20
N ASP A 202 -32.93 52.51 -11.23
CA ASP A 202 -32.64 53.76 -10.54
C ASP A 202 -32.03 54.82 -11.49
N VAL A 203 -31.13 54.41 -12.40
CA VAL A 203 -30.55 55.28 -13.43
C VAL A 203 -31.60 55.69 -14.47
N ASP A 204 -32.43 54.76 -14.94
CA ASP A 204 -33.54 55.05 -15.86
C ASP A 204 -34.55 56.02 -15.22
N GLY A 205 -34.85 55.82 -13.93
CA GLY A 205 -35.69 56.74 -13.15
C GLY A 205 -35.07 58.13 -12.99
N ALA A 206 -33.77 58.21 -12.66
CA ALA A 206 -33.06 59.48 -12.58
C ALA A 206 -33.00 60.19 -13.94
N ASN A 207 -32.78 59.45 -15.02
CA ASN A 207 -32.77 60.00 -16.38
C ASN A 207 -34.16 60.51 -16.79
N GLY A 208 -35.24 59.81 -16.40
CA GLY A 208 -36.61 60.29 -16.60
C GLY A 208 -36.89 61.62 -15.89
N LEU A 209 -36.47 61.77 -14.63
CA LEU A 209 -36.60 63.04 -13.90
C LEU A 209 -35.75 64.16 -14.51
N LEU A 210 -34.55 63.83 -14.99
CA LEU A 210 -33.70 64.80 -15.69
C LEU A 210 -34.32 65.24 -17.02
N ASP A 211 -35.04 64.39 -17.74
CA ASP A 211 -35.73 64.75 -18.99
C ASP A 211 -36.85 65.78 -18.74
N GLU A 212 -37.62 65.63 -17.66
CA GLU A 212 -38.64 66.60 -17.23
C GLU A 212 -38.02 67.97 -16.92
N VAL A 213 -36.97 67.98 -16.10
CA VAL A 213 -36.29 69.20 -15.67
C VAL A 213 -35.47 69.83 -16.80
N ALA A 214 -34.88 69.04 -17.69
CA ALA A 214 -34.15 69.53 -18.85
C ALA A 214 -35.08 70.24 -19.85
N GLY A 215 -36.33 69.79 -19.99
CA GLY A 215 -37.34 70.49 -20.78
C GLY A 215 -37.66 71.89 -20.22
N GLU A 216 -37.82 72.00 -18.90
CA GLU A 216 -38.09 73.27 -18.20
C GLU A 216 -36.88 74.21 -18.23
N LEU A 217 -35.67 73.72 -17.93
CA LEU A 217 -34.44 74.51 -18.02
C LEU A 217 -34.11 74.93 -19.46
N ALA A 218 -34.43 74.11 -20.47
CA ALA A 218 -34.26 74.49 -21.87
C ALA A 218 -35.24 75.61 -22.29
N ALA A 219 -36.44 75.66 -21.70
CA ALA A 219 -37.38 76.77 -21.90
C ALA A 219 -36.90 78.03 -21.17
N GLU A 220 -36.51 77.92 -19.90
CA GLU A 220 -35.99 79.04 -19.11
C GLU A 220 -34.70 79.62 -19.71
N SER A 221 -33.77 78.78 -20.17
CA SER A 221 -32.55 79.24 -20.86
C SER A 221 -32.84 79.95 -22.18
N ARG A 222 -33.89 79.54 -22.92
CA ARG A 222 -34.31 80.24 -24.14
C ARG A 222 -34.93 81.59 -23.82
N ASP A 223 -35.73 81.67 -22.76
CA ASP A 223 -36.33 82.93 -22.30
C ASP A 223 -35.26 83.93 -21.81
N VAL A 224 -34.25 83.45 -21.06
CA VAL A 224 -33.11 84.25 -20.61
C VAL A 224 -32.20 84.68 -21.77
N GLU A 225 -31.96 83.83 -22.78
CA GLU A 225 -31.24 84.23 -24.00
C GLU A 225 -31.98 85.31 -24.79
N VAL A 226 -33.33 85.26 -24.84
CA VAL A 226 -34.16 86.28 -25.48
C VAL A 226 -34.13 87.60 -24.71
N GLU A 227 -34.14 87.57 -23.37
CA GLU A 227 -34.00 88.77 -22.53
C GLU A 227 -32.59 89.39 -22.65
N MET A 228 -31.53 88.58 -22.70
CA MET A 228 -30.14 89.04 -22.85
C MET A 228 -29.81 89.55 -24.27
N ALA A 229 -30.53 89.10 -25.30
CA ALA A 229 -30.42 89.62 -26.67
C ALA A 229 -31.29 90.85 -26.93
N GLY A 230 -32.15 91.23 -25.98
CA GLY A 230 -33.10 92.35 -26.07
C GLY A 230 -32.62 93.68 -25.44
N THR A 231 -31.40 93.73 -24.88
CA THR A 231 -30.74 94.95 -24.37
C THR A 231 -29.56 95.35 -25.25
#